data_AF-Q6FMQ6-F1
#
_entry.id   AF-Q6FMQ6-F1
#
_cell.length_a   1.000
_cell.length_b   1.000
_cell.length_c   1.000
_cell.angle_alpha   90.00
_cell.angle_beta   90.00
_cell.angle_gamma   90.00
#
_symmetry.space_group_name_H-M   'P 1'
#
loop_
_entity.id
_entity.type
_entity.pdbx_description
1 polymer ?
#
loop_
_entity_poly.entity_id
_entity_poly.type
_entity_poly.pdbx_seq_one_letter_code
_entity_poly.pdbx_strand_id
1 'polypeptide(L)'
;MKGFEKSMLETLPLEVLDLILDRLGLDEYGDSLAILDCFSIMDAVPRDTTLYSQIRSRFHLLSYVDDPSTRILNLLSGYQDNEKELNHENLIVAVDLDNWDIETVKIDLEELLHRCSEEHSMALHLLFPLASTDKAYDVAKFYSVIKSVLSEIASSKLFNFESIIFDSISNKLVCDKNMFGILSYEFLETIESAHSDTFDISKVMLPLVTTLQVNYMTLDTFFYNILTKYKGYQRSKSKLVKNFLANFKFYMPNVVNLQFFKTNGCEQIETCNFIDVSSLILKKCKENKINVVQMFKIHSLANWKLPNIRKFTGHRFKFDEIATAGSPERLVVSLRENLKLLHDCAMSDTQDGVSYFRVNLIPEGVKKTKIINWVPTEISSNVFSKVEQYTTPIMCVRCESLEELELKLLRFEKSSTIEIQGLYFPNLKKLVLSNKPRITSRPVISHRNDSFSLESERKPAHGYTANLEVTRRRMLTTSNRYNKAHNTAYSNVTFAENPSQITDMNPIAFTSWNELPSCEFLGFVSEDSTNYIFNIQNLKEVLPNLNLKNSFPTFVDEKQKFIVV
;
A
#
# COMPACT_ATOMS: atom_id res chain seq x y z
N MET A 1 -20.66 -27.00 24.00
CA MET A 1 -20.44 -25.56 24.21
C MET A 1 -19.75 -25.02 22.97
N LYS A 2 -20.45 -24.26 22.14
CA LYS A 2 -19.90 -23.60 20.95
C LYS A 2 -19.11 -22.38 21.45
N GLY A 3 -17.89 -22.18 20.95
CA GLY A 3 -16.99 -21.07 21.31
C GLY A 3 -17.51 -19.72 20.83
N PHE A 4 -18.56 -19.22 21.48
CA PHE A 4 -18.83 -17.80 21.64
C PHE A 4 -18.18 -17.37 22.96
N GLU A 5 -17.64 -16.14 23.02
CA GLU A 5 -17.31 -15.35 24.24
C GLU A 5 -15.99 -14.56 24.20
N LYS A 6 -15.27 -14.48 23.06
CA LYS A 6 -14.09 -13.59 22.98
C LYS A 6 -14.33 -12.24 22.28
N SER A 7 -15.40 -12.10 21.50
CA SER A 7 -15.48 -11.04 20.48
C SER A 7 -16.28 -9.79 20.83
N MET A 8 -17.11 -9.75 21.88
CA MET A 8 -18.07 -8.62 22.03
C MET A 8 -17.56 -7.44 22.86
N LEU A 9 -16.50 -7.59 23.64
CA LEU A 9 -15.87 -6.45 24.35
C LEU A 9 -14.95 -5.64 23.47
N GLU A 10 -14.33 -6.35 22.54
CA GLU A 10 -13.46 -5.81 21.53
C GLU A 10 -14.22 -4.82 20.59
N THR A 11 -15.55 -4.89 20.49
CA THR A 11 -16.38 -4.08 19.57
C THR A 11 -16.74 -2.69 20.11
N LEU A 12 -16.51 -2.43 21.39
CA LEU A 12 -16.81 -1.13 22.00
C LEU A 12 -15.85 -0.06 21.44
N PRO A 13 -16.30 1.20 21.29
CA PRO A 13 -15.39 2.31 21.02
C PRO A 13 -14.24 2.27 22.02
N LEU A 14 -13.00 2.51 21.56
CA LEU A 14 -11.81 2.44 22.41
C LEU A 14 -11.97 3.29 23.67
N GLU A 15 -12.60 4.47 23.55
CA GLU A 15 -12.84 5.38 24.66
C GLU A 15 -13.78 4.77 25.72
N VAL A 16 -14.78 3.98 25.31
CA VAL A 16 -15.68 3.25 26.22
C VAL A 16 -14.97 2.05 26.81
N LEU A 17 -14.18 1.34 25.99
CA LEU A 17 -13.40 0.19 26.44
C LEU A 17 -12.33 0.60 27.45
N ASP A 18 -11.59 1.67 27.20
CA ASP A 18 -10.57 2.24 28.10
C ASP A 18 -11.20 2.65 29.44
N LEU A 19 -12.38 3.30 29.41
CA LEU A 19 -13.16 3.62 30.62
C LEU A 19 -13.54 2.36 31.42
N ILE A 20 -13.95 1.29 30.74
CA ILE A 20 -14.31 0.02 31.38
C ILE A 20 -13.06 -0.68 31.94
N LEU A 21 -11.95 -0.68 31.21
CA LEU A 21 -10.70 -1.35 31.61
C LEU A 21 -10.03 -0.66 32.80
N ASP A 22 -9.90 0.68 32.77
CA ASP A 22 -9.34 1.49 33.86
C ASP A 22 -10.17 1.28 35.14
N ARG A 23 -11.50 1.29 35.00
CA ARG A 23 -12.39 1.17 36.15
C ARG A 23 -12.42 -0.22 36.77
N LEU A 24 -12.28 -1.26 35.95
CA LEU A 24 -12.16 -2.64 36.43
C LEU A 24 -10.75 -2.98 36.94
N GLY A 25 -9.79 -2.04 36.84
CA GLY A 25 -8.40 -2.24 37.28
C GLY A 25 -7.66 -3.27 36.42
N LEU A 26 -8.02 -3.37 35.14
CA LEU A 26 -7.55 -4.40 34.22
C LEU A 26 -6.41 -3.93 33.30
N ASP A 27 -5.99 -2.67 33.43
CA ASP A 27 -4.94 -2.06 32.62
C ASP A 27 -3.59 -2.81 32.71
N GLU A 28 -3.34 -3.50 33.82
CA GLU A 28 -2.12 -4.32 34.02
C GLU A 28 -2.14 -5.66 33.26
N TYR A 29 -3.29 -6.06 32.69
CA TYR A 29 -3.50 -7.37 32.07
C TYR A 29 -3.61 -7.29 30.54
N GLY A 30 -2.68 -6.57 29.89
CA GLY A 30 -2.66 -6.35 28.44
C GLY A 30 -2.78 -7.61 27.55
N ASP A 31 -2.51 -8.80 28.09
CA ASP A 31 -2.67 -10.09 27.40
C ASP A 31 -3.91 -10.93 27.86
N SER A 32 -4.62 -10.51 28.92
CA SER A 32 -5.73 -11.27 29.54
C SER A 32 -7.13 -10.70 29.31
N LEU A 33 -7.31 -9.75 28.38
CA LEU A 33 -8.63 -9.41 27.79
C LEU A 33 -9.37 -10.67 27.28
N ALA A 34 -8.64 -11.76 27.04
CA ALA A 34 -9.15 -13.09 26.74
C ALA A 34 -10.01 -13.74 27.83
N ILE A 35 -10.04 -13.22 29.06
CA ILE A 35 -10.68 -13.85 30.22
C ILE A 35 -12.00 -13.15 30.62
N LEU A 36 -12.24 -11.92 30.18
CA LEU A 36 -13.53 -11.28 30.44
C LEU A 36 -14.57 -11.77 29.46
N ASP A 37 -15.42 -12.66 29.96
CA ASP A 37 -16.69 -12.97 29.33
C ASP A 37 -17.55 -11.70 29.29
N CYS A 38 -18.10 -11.40 28.12
CA CYS A 38 -18.97 -10.26 27.86
C CYS A 38 -20.20 -10.26 28.78
N PHE A 39 -20.67 -11.44 29.21
CA PHE A 39 -21.72 -11.54 30.23
C PHE A 39 -21.29 -10.98 31.58
N SER A 40 -20.00 -11.12 31.95
CA SER A 40 -19.48 -10.56 33.22
C SER A 40 -19.44 -9.03 33.19
N ILE A 41 -19.15 -8.42 32.04
CA ILE A 41 -19.22 -6.95 31.88
C ILE A 41 -20.67 -6.48 31.78
N MET A 42 -21.54 -7.21 31.08
CA MET A 42 -22.98 -6.95 31.06
C MET A 42 -23.62 -7.01 32.45
N ASP A 43 -23.11 -7.87 33.33
CA ASP A 43 -23.54 -7.93 34.73
C ASP A 43 -22.86 -6.86 35.59
N ALA A 44 -21.60 -6.53 35.32
CA ALA A 44 -20.81 -5.61 36.14
C ALA A 44 -21.12 -4.14 35.85
N VAL A 45 -21.27 -3.74 34.59
CA VAL A 45 -21.44 -2.32 34.21
C VAL A 45 -22.75 -1.73 34.76
N PRO A 46 -23.92 -2.39 34.67
CA PRO A 46 -25.13 -1.89 35.32
C PRO A 46 -25.05 -1.89 36.85
N ARG A 47 -24.17 -2.70 37.45
CA ARG A 47 -23.94 -2.76 38.91
C ARG A 47 -22.97 -1.68 39.39
N ASP A 48 -22.01 -1.25 38.56
CA ASP A 48 -21.17 -0.07 38.81
C ASP A 48 -21.88 1.20 38.31
N THR A 49 -22.73 1.75 39.16
CA THR A 49 -23.48 3.00 38.92
C THR A 49 -22.60 4.19 38.51
N THR A 50 -21.32 4.21 38.91
CA THR A 50 -20.40 5.30 38.56
C THR A 50 -19.92 5.15 37.12
N LEU A 51 -19.47 3.96 36.74
CA LEU A 51 -19.04 3.64 35.38
C LEU A 51 -20.19 3.83 34.38
N TYR A 52 -21.37 3.30 34.74
CA TYR A 52 -22.58 3.47 33.95
C TYR A 52 -22.93 4.94 33.75
N SER A 53 -22.91 5.74 34.82
CA SER A 53 -23.16 7.19 34.74
C SER A 53 -22.13 7.93 33.89
N GLN A 54 -20.86 7.52 33.92
CA GLN A 54 -19.80 8.13 33.11
C GLN A 54 -19.98 7.83 31.61
N ILE A 55 -20.24 6.57 31.26
CA ILE A 55 -20.51 6.17 29.88
C ILE A 55 -21.77 6.89 29.38
N ARG A 56 -22.85 6.87 30.16
CA ARG A 56 -24.11 7.55 29.82
C ARG A 56 -23.92 9.07 29.67
N SER A 57 -23.10 9.71 30.49
CA SER A 57 -22.87 11.16 30.34
C SER A 57 -22.10 11.56 29.07
N ARG A 58 -21.39 10.61 28.44
CA ARG A 58 -20.48 10.89 27.32
C ARG A 58 -20.96 10.38 25.98
N PHE A 59 -21.74 9.30 25.97
CA PHE A 59 -22.11 8.59 24.74
C PHE A 59 -23.62 8.42 24.66
N HIS A 60 -24.20 8.89 23.56
CA HIS A 60 -25.52 8.49 23.11
C HIS A 60 -25.37 7.41 22.05
N LEU A 61 -26.23 6.38 22.09
CA LEU A 61 -26.18 5.29 21.14
C LEU A 61 -27.53 5.07 20.47
N LEU A 62 -27.50 5.03 19.14
CA LEU A 62 -28.55 4.46 18.30
C LEU A 62 -28.06 3.14 17.72
N SER A 63 -28.85 2.08 17.86
CA SER A 63 -28.46 0.75 17.44
C SER A 63 -29.53 0.11 16.56
N TYR A 64 -29.16 -0.18 15.31
CA TYR A 64 -29.98 -0.88 14.31
C TYR A 64 -29.38 -2.24 13.95
N VAL A 65 -28.64 -2.85 14.86
CA VAL A 65 -28.05 -4.19 14.70
C VAL A 65 -28.84 -5.17 15.56
N ASP A 66 -29.28 -6.26 14.96
CA ASP A 66 -30.02 -7.33 15.63
C ASP A 66 -29.04 -8.41 16.17
N ASP A 67 -28.07 -8.01 17.01
CA ASP A 67 -27.02 -8.90 17.57
C ASP A 67 -26.90 -8.77 19.10
N PRO A 68 -26.51 -9.84 19.83
CA PRO A 68 -26.24 -9.76 21.26
C PRO A 68 -25.22 -8.68 21.69
N SER A 69 -24.28 -8.25 20.85
CA SER A 69 -23.35 -7.14 21.17
C SER A 69 -24.11 -5.82 21.30
N THR A 70 -25.12 -5.61 20.44
CA THR A 70 -26.01 -4.46 20.53
C THR A 70 -26.99 -4.55 21.69
N ARG A 71 -27.17 -5.71 22.33
CA ARG A 71 -27.88 -5.79 23.62
C ARG A 71 -27.10 -5.16 24.77
N ILE A 72 -25.76 -5.22 24.77
CA ILE A 72 -24.90 -4.53 25.78
C ILE A 72 -25.06 -3.03 25.65
N LEU A 73 -24.99 -2.59 24.41
CA LEU A 73 -25.13 -1.22 23.97
C LEU A 73 -26.56 -0.68 24.21
N ASN A 74 -27.60 -1.52 24.02
CA ASN A 74 -28.98 -1.23 24.42
C ASN A 74 -29.23 -1.28 25.94
N LEU A 75 -28.43 -2.05 26.68
CA LEU A 75 -28.39 -2.04 28.15
C LEU A 75 -27.75 -0.74 28.67
N LEU A 76 -26.76 -0.20 27.95
CA LEU A 76 -26.14 1.09 28.24
C LEU A 76 -27.05 2.28 27.89
N SER A 77 -27.90 2.15 26.87
CA SER A 77 -28.95 3.13 26.53
C SER A 77 -30.25 2.91 27.30
N GLY A 78 -30.35 1.82 28.07
CA GLY A 78 -31.53 1.33 28.75
C GLY A 78 -31.90 2.13 30.00
N TYR A 79 -32.41 3.34 29.79
CA TYR A 79 -33.56 3.96 30.48
C TYR A 79 -33.63 5.37 29.89
N GLN A 80 -34.39 5.54 28.80
CA GLN A 80 -34.79 6.86 28.32
C GLN A 80 -35.70 7.49 29.38
N ASP A 81 -35.10 8.11 30.38
CA ASP A 81 -35.78 9.15 31.13
C ASP A 81 -36.16 10.26 30.15
N ASN A 82 -37.31 10.87 30.39
CA ASN A 82 -37.84 12.05 29.70
C ASN A 82 -36.95 13.31 29.92
N GLU A 83 -35.64 13.16 29.91
CA GLU A 83 -34.69 14.26 29.94
C GLU A 83 -34.88 15.09 28.68
N LYS A 84 -35.28 16.34 28.91
CA LYS A 84 -35.65 17.32 27.87
C LYS A 84 -34.45 17.77 27.03
N GLU A 85 -33.22 17.57 27.49
CA GLU A 85 -31.99 18.00 26.82
C GLU A 85 -30.93 16.90 26.80
N LEU A 86 -30.33 16.64 25.64
CA LEU A 86 -29.18 15.73 25.47
C LEU A 86 -27.87 16.55 25.51
N ASN A 87 -27.05 16.32 26.55
CA ASN A 87 -25.74 16.97 26.73
C ASN A 87 -24.56 16.00 26.52
N HIS A 88 -24.71 15.00 25.65
CA HIS A 88 -23.68 13.97 25.42
C HIS A 88 -22.57 14.54 24.54
N GLU A 89 -21.32 14.07 24.70
CA GLU A 89 -20.20 14.52 23.84
C GLU A 89 -20.16 13.78 22.50
N ASN A 90 -20.61 12.52 22.49
CA ASN A 90 -20.50 11.62 21.35
C ASN A 90 -21.84 10.94 21.05
N LEU A 91 -22.18 10.85 19.77
CA LEU A 91 -23.26 10.03 19.24
C LEU A 91 -22.65 8.85 18.48
N ILE A 92 -23.04 7.63 18.81
CA ILE A 92 -22.67 6.42 18.08
C ILE A 92 -23.91 5.87 17.39
N VAL A 93 -23.79 5.59 16.11
CA VAL A 93 -24.87 4.98 15.32
C VAL A 93 -24.37 3.66 14.76
N ALA A 94 -24.85 2.56 15.32
CA ALA A 94 -24.51 1.21 14.90
C ALA A 94 -25.51 0.71 13.84
N VAL A 95 -25.03 0.38 12.65
CA VAL A 95 -25.88 0.04 11.50
C VAL A 95 -25.52 -1.33 10.93
N ASP A 96 -26.46 -2.27 10.97
CA ASP A 96 -26.36 -3.51 10.22
C ASP A 96 -26.85 -3.30 8.78
N LEU A 97 -25.95 -3.39 7.81
CA LEU A 97 -26.29 -3.20 6.40
C LEU A 97 -27.35 -4.18 5.88
N ASP A 98 -27.52 -5.34 6.52
CA ASP A 98 -28.52 -6.31 6.09
C ASP A 98 -29.92 -6.04 6.66
N ASN A 99 -30.01 -5.37 7.81
CA ASN A 99 -31.26 -5.20 8.57
C ASN A 99 -31.66 -3.75 8.84
N TRP A 100 -30.94 -2.77 8.30
CA TRP A 100 -31.27 -1.36 8.53
C TRP A 100 -32.49 -0.88 7.73
N ASP A 101 -33.25 0.02 8.35
CA ASP A 101 -34.28 0.83 7.69
C ASP A 101 -33.88 2.31 7.76
N ILE A 102 -33.70 2.90 6.59
CA ILE A 102 -33.29 4.29 6.42
C ILE A 102 -34.27 5.28 7.06
N GLU A 103 -35.57 5.01 6.96
CA GLU A 103 -36.58 5.93 7.46
C GLU A 103 -36.59 5.94 8.99
N THR A 104 -36.44 4.77 9.63
CA THR A 104 -36.26 4.68 11.08
C THR A 104 -35.01 5.45 11.54
N VAL A 105 -33.86 5.28 10.87
CA VAL A 105 -32.62 6.01 11.24
C VAL A 105 -32.81 7.52 11.17
N LYS A 106 -33.50 8.01 10.13
CA LYS A 106 -33.78 9.43 9.97
C LYS A 106 -34.69 9.95 11.07
N ILE A 107 -35.78 9.26 11.38
CA ILE A 107 -36.72 9.64 12.43
C ILE A 107 -36.00 9.77 13.77
N ASP A 108 -35.17 8.78 14.13
CA ASP A 108 -34.43 8.79 15.39
C ASP A 108 -33.36 9.90 15.43
N LEU A 109 -32.71 10.18 14.30
CA LEU A 109 -31.76 11.31 14.18
C LEU A 109 -32.46 12.67 14.26
N GLU A 110 -33.63 12.83 13.63
CA GLU A 110 -34.46 14.04 13.72
C GLU A 110 -34.95 14.27 15.15
N GLU A 111 -35.39 13.22 15.84
CA GLU A 111 -35.80 13.30 17.25
C GLU A 111 -34.62 13.71 18.13
N LEU A 112 -33.44 13.13 17.91
CA LEU A 112 -32.20 13.52 18.59
C LEU A 112 -31.87 14.99 18.35
N LEU A 113 -31.92 15.45 17.11
CA LEU A 113 -31.67 16.84 16.74
C LEU A 113 -32.61 17.80 17.48
N HIS A 114 -33.88 17.46 17.63
CA HIS A 114 -34.84 18.26 18.38
C HIS A 114 -34.54 18.38 19.88
N ARG A 115 -33.78 17.45 20.44
CA ARG A 115 -33.43 17.41 21.87
C ARG A 115 -32.03 17.95 22.17
N CYS A 116 -31.24 18.27 21.14
CA CYS A 116 -29.91 18.85 21.30
C CYS A 116 -30.02 20.37 21.37
N SER A 117 -29.29 21.00 22.29
CA SER A 117 -29.20 22.47 22.32
C SER A 117 -28.42 22.98 21.10
N GLU A 118 -28.84 24.11 20.51
CA GLU A 118 -28.17 24.70 19.33
C GLU A 118 -26.68 25.06 19.56
N GLU A 119 -26.25 25.19 20.83
CA GLU A 119 -24.89 25.56 21.21
C GLU A 119 -23.94 24.37 21.41
N HIS A 120 -24.45 23.14 21.44
CA HIS A 120 -23.66 21.95 21.76
C HIS A 120 -23.41 21.10 20.51
N SER A 121 -22.13 20.90 20.18
CA SER A 121 -21.74 20.07 19.04
C SER A 121 -21.31 18.68 19.51
N MET A 122 -21.87 17.64 18.90
CA MET A 122 -21.56 16.24 19.19
C MET A 122 -20.65 15.62 18.13
N ALA A 123 -19.70 14.79 18.57
CA ALA A 123 -18.94 13.94 17.67
C ALA A 123 -19.78 12.73 17.25
N LEU A 124 -19.94 12.49 15.95
CA LEU A 124 -20.67 11.34 15.43
C LEU A 124 -19.71 10.22 15.01
N HIS A 125 -20.03 9.02 15.44
CA HIS A 125 -19.33 7.79 15.08
C HIS A 125 -20.31 6.81 14.42
N LEU A 126 -20.00 6.35 13.20
CA LEU A 126 -20.76 5.30 12.54
C LEU A 126 -20.07 3.96 12.73
N LEU A 127 -20.76 3.01 13.36
CA LEU A 127 -20.26 1.67 13.62
C LEU A 127 -20.90 0.67 12.63
N PHE A 128 -20.06 0.02 11.84
CA PHE A 128 -20.45 -1.02 10.89
C PHE A 128 -19.88 -2.37 11.35
N PRO A 129 -20.72 -3.24 11.95
CA PRO A 129 -20.32 -4.60 12.24
C PRO A 129 -20.09 -5.37 10.93
N LEU A 130 -18.91 -5.95 10.80
CA LEU A 130 -18.53 -6.83 9.70
C LEU A 130 -18.83 -8.27 10.12
N ALA A 131 -19.99 -8.77 9.68
CA ALA A 131 -20.33 -10.18 9.79
C ALA A 131 -19.27 -11.05 9.09
N SER A 132 -19.12 -12.30 9.55
CA SER A 132 -18.05 -13.23 9.14
C SER A 132 -17.69 -13.19 7.65
N THR A 133 -16.39 -13.30 7.37
CA THR A 133 -15.61 -13.05 6.14
C THR A 133 -16.09 -13.61 4.79
N ASP A 134 -17.22 -14.32 4.74
CA ASP A 134 -17.65 -15.07 3.55
C ASP A 134 -18.68 -14.35 2.68
N LYS A 135 -19.37 -13.32 3.21
CA LYS A 135 -20.29 -12.51 2.40
C LYS A 135 -19.56 -11.27 1.85
N ALA A 136 -19.76 -11.01 0.56
CA ALA A 136 -19.31 -9.78 -0.05
C ALA A 136 -20.00 -8.58 0.64
N TYR A 137 -19.21 -7.62 1.11
CA TYR A 137 -19.73 -6.39 1.69
C TYR A 137 -20.52 -5.60 0.64
N ASP A 138 -21.78 -5.26 0.93
CA ASP A 138 -22.63 -4.52 0.00
C ASP A 138 -22.28 -3.02 0.02
N VAL A 139 -21.34 -2.66 -0.85
CA VAL A 139 -20.84 -1.29 -1.02
C VAL A 139 -21.95 -0.31 -1.40
N ALA A 140 -22.97 -0.75 -2.15
CA ALA A 140 -24.06 0.13 -2.57
C ALA A 140 -24.96 0.49 -1.39
N LYS A 141 -25.30 -0.49 -0.54
CA LYS A 141 -26.00 -0.24 0.72
C LYS A 141 -25.18 0.65 1.65
N PHE A 142 -23.88 0.37 1.81
CA PHE A 142 -23.00 1.20 2.62
C PHE A 142 -23.03 2.67 2.19
N TYR A 143 -22.89 2.97 0.89
CA TYR A 143 -22.99 4.35 0.42
C TYR A 143 -24.37 4.96 0.63
N SER A 144 -25.44 4.17 0.48
CA SER A 144 -26.78 4.65 0.79
C SER A 144 -26.90 5.09 2.25
N VAL A 145 -26.40 4.28 3.20
CA VAL A 145 -26.38 4.63 4.62
C VAL A 145 -25.61 5.92 4.85
N ILE A 146 -24.35 5.96 4.39
CA ILE A 146 -23.47 7.12 4.60
C ILE A 146 -24.12 8.38 4.02
N LYS A 147 -24.63 8.32 2.79
CA LYS A 147 -25.24 9.47 2.13
C LYS A 147 -26.45 9.99 2.91
N SER A 148 -27.30 9.09 3.38
CA SER A 148 -28.53 9.45 4.11
C SER A 148 -28.24 10.03 5.48
N VAL A 149 -27.31 9.43 6.22
CA VAL A 149 -26.88 9.95 7.51
C VAL A 149 -26.23 11.32 7.33
N LEU A 150 -25.30 11.46 6.39
CA LEU A 150 -24.63 12.73 6.11
C LEU A 150 -25.60 13.83 5.62
N SER A 151 -26.64 13.50 4.84
CA SER A 151 -27.60 14.50 4.38
C SER A 151 -28.43 15.08 5.53
N GLU A 152 -28.82 14.25 6.50
CA GLU A 152 -29.53 14.74 7.69
C GLU A 152 -28.61 15.60 8.56
N ILE A 153 -27.37 15.14 8.79
CA ILE A 153 -26.40 15.85 9.64
C ILE A 153 -26.01 17.20 9.06
N ALA A 154 -25.71 17.25 7.75
CA ALA A 154 -25.25 18.46 7.08
C ALA A 154 -26.25 19.63 7.24
N SER A 155 -27.54 19.32 7.42
CA SER A 155 -28.58 20.33 7.67
C SER A 155 -28.49 20.97 9.06
N SER A 156 -27.98 20.23 10.06
CA SER A 156 -28.10 20.60 11.47
C SER A 156 -26.97 21.46 12.02
N LYS A 157 -25.75 21.35 11.48
CA LYS A 157 -24.50 21.87 12.10
C LYS A 157 -24.21 21.39 13.53
N LEU A 158 -25.06 20.56 14.13
CA LEU A 158 -24.92 20.07 15.51
C LEU A 158 -23.97 18.89 15.60
N PHE A 159 -23.79 18.12 14.53
CA PHE A 159 -22.88 16.98 14.53
C PHE A 159 -21.60 17.26 13.73
N ASN A 160 -20.47 16.89 14.32
CA ASN A 160 -19.20 16.74 13.63
C ASN A 160 -19.01 15.27 13.31
N PHE A 161 -18.96 14.92 12.03
CA PHE A 161 -18.75 13.53 11.61
C PHE A 161 -17.32 13.08 11.94
N GLU A 162 -17.10 12.43 13.06
CA GLU A 162 -15.76 12.16 13.56
C GLU A 162 -15.18 10.87 12.97
N SER A 163 -15.94 9.76 13.01
CA SER A 163 -15.36 8.49 12.56
C SER A 163 -16.30 7.48 11.93
N ILE A 164 -15.72 6.64 11.07
CA ILE A 164 -16.32 5.37 10.63
C ILE A 164 -15.54 4.23 11.29
N ILE A 165 -16.22 3.39 12.06
CA ILE A 165 -15.66 2.25 12.77
C ILE A 165 -16.15 0.99 12.08
N PHE A 166 -15.21 0.19 11.58
CA PHE A 166 -15.49 -1.14 11.06
C PHE A 166 -15.12 -2.13 12.14
N ASP A 167 -16.14 -2.80 12.65
CA ASP A 167 -15.97 -3.72 13.75
C ASP A 167 -16.00 -5.16 13.23
N SER A 168 -14.85 -5.82 13.27
CA SER A 168 -14.73 -7.19 12.79
C SER A 168 -14.54 -8.14 13.96
N ILE A 169 -15.38 -9.17 14.01
CA ILE A 169 -15.24 -10.31 14.94
C ILE A 169 -13.91 -11.05 14.70
N SER A 170 -13.33 -10.94 13.50
CA SER A 170 -12.07 -11.59 13.15
C SER A 170 -10.89 -10.64 13.33
N ASN A 171 -9.88 -11.10 14.07
CA ASN A 171 -8.58 -10.42 14.15
C ASN A 171 -7.82 -10.39 12.80
N LYS A 172 -8.28 -11.18 11.82
CA LYS A 172 -7.79 -11.21 10.44
C LYS A 172 -8.90 -10.73 9.51
N LEU A 173 -8.71 -9.58 8.88
CA LEU A 173 -9.69 -9.00 7.97
C LEU A 173 -9.20 -9.01 6.53
N VAL A 174 -10.04 -9.47 5.60
CA VAL A 174 -9.79 -9.43 4.17
C VAL A 174 -10.64 -8.34 3.55
N CYS A 175 -10.01 -7.29 3.07
CA CYS A 175 -10.68 -6.21 2.36
C CYS A 175 -10.96 -6.59 0.90
N ASP A 176 -12.06 -6.06 0.38
CA ASP A 176 -12.34 -6.06 -1.04
C ASP A 176 -11.42 -5.09 -1.81
N LYS A 177 -11.69 -4.89 -3.11
CA LYS A 177 -10.86 -4.02 -3.95
C LYS A 177 -10.90 -2.55 -3.52
N ASN A 178 -11.91 -2.10 -2.77
CA ASN A 178 -12.12 -0.69 -2.40
C ASN A 178 -12.14 -0.46 -0.89
N MET A 179 -11.69 -1.42 -0.07
CA MET A 179 -11.79 -1.40 1.41
C MET A 179 -13.19 -1.03 1.89
N PHE A 180 -14.16 -1.89 1.62
CA PHE A 180 -15.57 -1.69 2.01
C PHE A 180 -16.21 -0.45 1.35
N GLY A 181 -15.63 -0.01 0.23
CA GLY A 181 -16.06 1.18 -0.52
C GLY A 181 -15.42 2.49 -0.05
N ILE A 182 -14.70 2.52 1.07
CA ILE A 182 -14.06 3.73 1.60
C ILE A 182 -13.03 4.30 0.62
N LEU A 183 -12.29 3.43 -0.05
CA LEU A 183 -11.30 3.79 -1.07
C LEU A 183 -11.92 3.76 -2.46
N SER A 184 -13.09 4.39 -2.62
CA SER A 184 -13.73 4.65 -3.91
C SER A 184 -13.82 6.15 -4.18
N TYR A 185 -13.99 6.53 -5.44
CA TYR A 185 -14.20 7.94 -5.75
C TYR A 185 -15.65 8.36 -5.48
N GLU A 186 -16.60 7.42 -5.56
CA GLU A 186 -18.02 7.63 -5.25
C GLU A 186 -18.22 7.99 -3.77
N PHE A 187 -17.45 7.37 -2.88
CA PHE A 187 -17.44 7.71 -1.45
C PHE A 187 -16.90 9.13 -1.24
N LEU A 188 -15.79 9.50 -1.91
CA LEU A 188 -15.26 10.87 -1.85
C LEU A 188 -16.26 11.90 -2.39
N GLU A 189 -16.94 11.60 -3.50
CA GLU A 189 -18.00 12.45 -4.05
C GLU A 189 -19.19 12.57 -3.10
N THR A 190 -19.55 11.49 -2.42
CA THR A 190 -20.63 11.48 -1.41
C THR A 190 -20.30 12.42 -0.25
N ILE A 191 -19.10 12.29 0.33
CA ILE A 191 -18.66 13.18 1.43
C ILE A 191 -18.60 14.62 0.98
N GLU A 192 -18.03 14.89 -0.20
CA GLU A 192 -17.91 16.24 -0.71
C GLU A 192 -19.27 16.88 -1.06
N SER A 193 -20.23 16.08 -1.53
CA SER A 193 -21.58 16.58 -1.78
C SER A 193 -22.32 16.95 -0.50
N ALA A 194 -21.99 16.29 0.61
CA ALA A 194 -22.56 16.58 1.92
C ALA A 194 -21.89 17.78 2.61
N HIS A 195 -20.59 18.01 2.39
CA HIS A 195 -19.81 19.06 3.05
C HIS A 195 -19.18 20.03 2.04
N SER A 196 -19.70 21.27 1.99
CA SER A 196 -19.32 22.28 0.99
C SER A 196 -17.84 22.66 1.00
N ASP A 197 -17.13 22.51 2.14
CA ASP A 197 -15.80 23.12 2.30
C ASP A 197 -14.70 22.23 2.91
N THR A 198 -15.02 21.14 3.63
CA THR A 198 -14.03 20.27 4.29
C THR A 198 -14.40 18.78 4.26
N PHE A 199 -13.40 17.89 4.20
CA PHE A 199 -13.59 16.48 4.57
C PHE A 199 -13.68 16.46 6.09
N ASP A 200 -14.89 16.40 6.63
CA ASP A 200 -15.08 16.43 8.08
C ASP A 200 -14.88 15.05 8.70
N ILE A 201 -14.85 13.97 7.91
CA ILE A 201 -14.47 12.63 8.42
C ILE A 201 -13.01 12.65 8.88
N SER A 202 -12.81 12.63 10.19
CA SER A 202 -11.48 12.67 10.79
C SER A 202 -10.76 11.32 10.68
N LYS A 203 -11.48 10.20 10.92
CA LYS A 203 -10.86 8.88 11.00
C LYS A 203 -11.73 7.69 10.56
N VAL A 204 -11.09 6.70 9.95
CA VAL A 204 -11.60 5.34 9.72
C VAL A 204 -10.88 4.39 10.66
N MET A 205 -11.62 3.57 11.41
CA MET A 205 -11.07 2.73 12.46
C MET A 205 -11.31 1.24 12.18
N LEU A 206 -10.28 0.44 12.44
CA LEU A 206 -10.32 -1.02 12.51
C LEU A 206 -9.66 -1.45 13.82
N PRO A 207 -10.35 -1.30 14.97
CA PRO A 207 -9.72 -1.36 16.28
C PRO A 207 -9.13 -2.75 16.58
N LEU A 208 -9.74 -3.84 16.11
CA LEU A 208 -9.41 -5.21 16.53
C LEU A 208 -8.57 -6.01 15.55
N VAL A 209 -8.36 -5.46 14.37
CA VAL A 209 -7.67 -6.18 13.31
C VAL A 209 -6.17 -6.21 13.63
N THR A 210 -5.62 -7.41 13.75
CA THR A 210 -4.18 -7.66 13.91
C THR A 210 -3.51 -7.98 12.58
N THR A 211 -4.25 -8.58 11.65
CA THR A 211 -3.79 -8.91 10.31
C THR A 211 -4.78 -8.37 9.28
N LEU A 212 -4.35 -7.36 8.52
CA LEU A 212 -5.14 -6.78 7.45
C LEU A 212 -4.63 -7.29 6.10
N GLN A 213 -5.53 -7.88 5.31
CA GLN A 213 -5.26 -8.31 3.94
C GLN A 213 -5.97 -7.38 2.97
N VAL A 214 -5.24 -6.75 2.06
CA VAL A 214 -5.75 -5.79 1.09
C VAL A 214 -5.48 -6.29 -0.33
N ASN A 215 -6.41 -6.06 -1.25
CA ASN A 215 -6.13 -6.37 -2.65
C ASN A 215 -4.94 -5.53 -3.15
N TYR A 216 -4.02 -6.17 -3.87
CA TYR A 216 -2.78 -5.53 -4.33
C TYR A 216 -2.97 -4.29 -5.21
N MET A 217 -4.14 -4.14 -5.85
CA MET A 217 -4.48 -3.00 -6.71
C MET A 217 -5.34 -1.93 -6.02
N THR A 218 -5.72 -2.09 -4.75
CA THR A 218 -6.68 -1.18 -4.10
C THR A 218 -6.25 0.28 -4.17
N LEU A 219 -5.02 0.59 -3.74
CA LEU A 219 -4.52 1.98 -3.70
C LEU A 219 -4.27 2.54 -5.10
N ASP A 220 -3.76 1.70 -6.01
CA ASP A 220 -3.52 2.06 -7.41
C ASP A 220 -4.84 2.39 -8.13
N THR A 221 -5.86 1.54 -7.95
CA THR A 221 -7.20 1.71 -8.52
C THR A 221 -7.88 2.95 -7.96
N PHE A 222 -7.77 3.17 -6.64
CA PHE A 222 -8.27 4.38 -5.99
C PHE A 222 -7.64 5.65 -6.59
N PHE A 223 -6.30 5.70 -6.67
CA PHE A 223 -5.60 6.84 -7.25
C PHE A 223 -5.93 7.04 -8.74
N TYR A 224 -5.98 5.97 -9.52
CA TYR A 224 -6.37 5.99 -10.93
C TYR A 224 -7.80 6.52 -11.12
N ASN A 225 -8.74 6.10 -10.28
CA ASN A 225 -10.12 6.58 -10.33
C ASN A 225 -10.21 8.08 -10.00
N ILE A 226 -9.42 8.59 -9.05
CA ILE A 226 -9.29 10.05 -8.83
C ILE A 226 -8.79 10.76 -10.09
N LEU A 227 -7.77 10.20 -10.75
CA LEU A 227 -7.21 10.80 -11.96
C LEU A 227 -8.20 10.80 -13.14
N THR A 228 -9.07 9.80 -13.25
CA THR A 228 -9.85 9.55 -14.47
C THR A 228 -11.35 9.75 -14.34
N LYS A 229 -11.95 9.33 -13.22
CA LYS A 229 -13.41 9.28 -13.05
C LYS A 229 -13.97 10.41 -12.21
N TYR A 230 -13.22 10.86 -11.21
CA TYR A 230 -13.68 11.94 -10.34
C TYR A 230 -13.95 13.21 -11.14
N LYS A 231 -15.21 13.66 -11.09
CA LYS A 231 -15.74 14.83 -11.82
C LYS A 231 -16.16 15.97 -10.88
N GLY A 232 -15.74 15.93 -9.61
CA GLY A 232 -16.16 16.87 -8.56
C GLY A 232 -16.27 18.32 -9.07
N TYR A 233 -17.43 18.92 -8.83
CA TYR A 233 -17.97 20.04 -9.60
C TYR A 233 -17.15 21.33 -9.50
N GLN A 234 -16.23 21.46 -8.53
CA GLN A 234 -15.49 22.71 -8.28
C GLN A 234 -14.04 22.55 -7.80
N ARG A 235 -13.52 21.33 -7.58
CA ARG A 235 -12.21 21.15 -6.93
C ARG A 235 -11.17 20.53 -7.86
N SER A 236 -9.96 21.09 -7.81
CA SER A 236 -8.78 20.48 -8.44
C SER A 236 -8.52 19.11 -7.81
N LYS A 237 -8.35 18.07 -8.64
CA LYS A 237 -7.94 16.72 -8.18
C LYS A 237 -6.66 16.75 -7.34
N SER A 238 -5.75 17.68 -7.61
CA SER A 238 -4.56 17.91 -6.78
C SER A 238 -4.94 18.32 -5.35
N LYS A 239 -5.91 19.23 -5.19
CA LYS A 239 -6.45 19.63 -3.87
C LYS A 239 -7.17 18.46 -3.20
N LEU A 240 -7.94 17.67 -3.95
CA LEU A 240 -8.60 16.47 -3.43
C LEU A 240 -7.58 15.50 -2.80
N VAL A 241 -6.52 15.15 -3.53
CA VAL A 241 -5.47 14.24 -3.01
C VAL A 241 -4.76 14.83 -1.79
N LYS A 242 -4.48 16.14 -1.78
CA LYS A 242 -3.90 16.81 -0.59
C LYS A 242 -4.82 16.70 0.61
N ASN A 243 -6.11 17.00 0.43
CA ASN A 243 -7.10 16.95 1.49
C ASN A 243 -7.31 15.52 2.01
N PHE A 244 -7.35 14.52 1.12
CA PHE A 244 -7.42 13.12 1.52
C PHE A 244 -6.23 12.73 2.42
N LEU A 245 -5.00 13.03 2.00
CA LEU A 245 -3.81 12.73 2.79
C LEU A 245 -3.76 13.51 4.13
N ALA A 246 -4.26 14.75 4.13
CA ALA A 246 -4.22 15.63 5.29
C ALA A 246 -5.30 15.27 6.33
N ASN A 247 -6.53 15.02 5.90
CA ASN A 247 -7.70 15.01 6.77
C ASN A 247 -8.29 13.60 6.95
N PHE A 248 -8.16 12.72 5.95
CA PHE A 248 -8.76 11.39 6.01
C PHE A 248 -7.76 10.39 6.62
N LYS A 249 -7.88 10.08 7.93
CA LYS A 249 -6.94 9.19 8.62
C LYS A 249 -7.48 7.78 8.72
N PHE A 250 -6.62 6.78 8.55
CA PHE A 250 -6.91 5.41 8.94
C PHE A 250 -6.23 5.12 10.26
N TYR A 251 -6.95 4.60 11.25
CA TYR A 251 -6.42 4.24 12.55
C TYR A 251 -6.64 2.75 12.82
N MET A 252 -5.54 2.01 12.86
CA MET A 252 -5.57 0.56 13.05
C MET A 252 -4.51 0.20 14.11
N PRO A 253 -4.81 0.46 15.39
CA PRO A 253 -3.83 0.40 16.47
C PRO A 253 -3.23 -1.00 16.64
N ASN A 254 -4.02 -2.04 16.37
CA ASN A 254 -3.64 -3.42 16.63
C ASN A 254 -3.04 -4.15 15.41
N VAL A 255 -2.98 -3.51 14.23
CA VAL A 255 -2.44 -4.15 13.03
C VAL A 255 -0.94 -4.38 13.17
N VAL A 256 -0.55 -5.65 13.24
CA VAL A 256 0.85 -6.12 13.25
C VAL A 256 1.29 -6.51 11.85
N ASN A 257 0.39 -7.09 11.06
CA ASN A 257 0.68 -7.61 9.72
C ASN A 257 -0.23 -6.95 8.68
N LEU A 258 0.38 -6.26 7.71
CA LEU A 258 -0.32 -5.75 6.53
C LEU A 258 0.14 -6.50 5.28
N GLN A 259 -0.79 -7.24 4.66
CA GLN A 259 -0.53 -8.08 3.50
C GLN A 259 -1.30 -7.63 2.27
N PHE A 260 -0.63 -7.65 1.13
CA PHE A 260 -1.29 -7.47 -0.16
C PHE A 260 -1.45 -8.82 -0.86
N PHE A 261 -2.60 -9.07 -1.47
CA PHE A 261 -2.87 -10.33 -2.17
C PHE A 261 -3.45 -10.09 -3.56
N LYS A 262 -3.19 -11.07 -4.45
CA LYS A 262 -3.85 -11.22 -5.73
C LYS A 262 -4.71 -12.47 -5.69
N THR A 263 -5.99 -12.33 -6.01
CA THR A 263 -6.88 -13.47 -6.20
C THR A 263 -6.70 -14.04 -7.61
N ASN A 264 -6.43 -15.33 -7.71
CA ASN A 264 -6.34 -16.07 -8.97
C ASN A 264 -7.32 -17.26 -8.90
N GLY A 265 -8.53 -17.09 -9.43
CA GLY A 265 -9.62 -18.03 -9.17
C GLY A 265 -9.99 -18.06 -7.69
N CYS A 266 -9.90 -19.22 -7.05
CA CYS A 266 -10.14 -19.37 -5.61
C CYS A 266 -8.88 -19.20 -4.75
N GLU A 267 -7.69 -19.08 -5.35
CA GLU A 267 -6.43 -18.97 -4.61
C GLU A 267 -6.07 -17.51 -4.34
N GLN A 268 -5.70 -17.22 -3.09
CA GLN A 268 -5.11 -15.95 -2.71
C GLN A 268 -3.58 -16.08 -2.66
N ILE A 269 -2.91 -15.34 -3.53
CA ILE A 269 -1.44 -15.34 -3.61
C ILE A 269 -0.93 -14.03 -3.00
N GLU A 270 -0.11 -14.14 -1.95
CA GLU A 270 0.54 -12.97 -1.34
C GLU A 270 1.46 -12.27 -2.36
N THR A 271 1.37 -10.96 -2.43
CA THR A 271 2.15 -10.08 -3.30
C THR A 271 2.46 -8.76 -2.58
N CYS A 272 2.95 -7.77 -3.30
CA CYS A 272 3.21 -6.42 -2.81
C CYS A 272 2.07 -5.45 -3.13
N ASN A 273 2.04 -4.31 -2.44
CA ASN A 273 1.32 -3.13 -2.88
C ASN A 273 1.85 -2.70 -4.26
N PHE A 274 0.94 -2.51 -5.20
CA PHE A 274 1.30 -2.18 -6.57
C PHE A 274 1.35 -0.67 -6.77
N ILE A 275 2.40 -0.20 -7.45
CA ILE A 275 2.56 1.21 -7.80
C ILE A 275 2.77 1.31 -9.32
N ASP A 276 1.76 1.81 -10.05
CA ASP A 276 1.88 2.03 -11.48
C ASP A 276 2.54 3.39 -11.77
N VAL A 277 3.77 3.33 -12.30
CA VAL A 277 4.60 4.47 -12.73
C VAL A 277 4.79 4.46 -14.25
N SER A 278 3.82 3.93 -14.98
CA SER A 278 3.78 3.97 -16.44
C SER A 278 3.53 5.38 -16.99
N SER A 279 3.80 5.60 -18.29
CA SER A 279 3.55 6.93 -18.88
C SER A 279 2.09 7.36 -18.79
N LEU A 280 1.14 6.42 -18.81
CA LEU A 280 -0.29 6.69 -18.69
C LEU A 280 -0.57 7.38 -17.35
N ILE A 281 -0.04 6.86 -16.25
CA ILE A 281 -0.23 7.44 -14.92
C ILE A 281 0.54 8.74 -14.78
N LEU A 282 1.79 8.78 -15.21
CA LEU A 282 2.64 9.97 -15.09
C LEU A 282 2.12 11.16 -15.92
N LYS A 283 1.67 10.90 -17.16
CA LYS A 283 1.02 11.93 -18.01
C LYS A 283 -0.27 12.44 -17.36
N LYS A 284 -1.10 11.55 -16.80
CA LYS A 284 -2.32 11.95 -16.07
C LYS A 284 -1.99 12.76 -14.82
N CYS A 285 -0.94 12.43 -14.08
CA CYS A 285 -0.49 13.24 -12.95
C CYS A 285 -0.13 14.66 -13.42
N LYS A 286 0.65 14.77 -14.51
CA LYS A 286 1.01 16.06 -15.12
C LYS A 286 -0.20 16.86 -15.60
N GLU A 287 -1.13 16.23 -16.32
CA GLU A 287 -2.39 16.84 -16.81
C GLU A 287 -3.25 17.38 -15.66
N ASN A 288 -3.36 16.63 -14.56
CA ASN A 288 -4.16 17.00 -13.39
C ASN A 288 -3.38 17.81 -12.35
N LYS A 289 -2.13 18.22 -12.65
CA LYS A 289 -1.23 18.96 -11.75
C LYS A 289 -1.06 18.29 -10.38
N ILE A 290 -1.02 16.97 -10.37
CA ILE A 290 -0.76 16.14 -9.18
C ILE A 290 0.73 15.83 -9.19
N ASN A 291 1.41 16.15 -8.09
CA ASN A 291 2.81 15.84 -7.91
C ASN A 291 2.96 14.33 -7.63
N VAL A 292 3.93 13.67 -8.27
CA VAL A 292 4.13 12.21 -8.19
C VAL A 292 4.44 11.75 -6.75
N VAL A 293 5.06 12.60 -5.92
CA VAL A 293 5.24 12.35 -4.48
C VAL A 293 3.90 12.15 -3.76
N GLN A 294 2.80 12.76 -4.21
CA GLN A 294 1.49 12.54 -3.61
C GLN A 294 0.96 11.13 -3.89
N MET A 295 1.22 10.59 -5.08
CA MET A 295 0.95 9.18 -5.40
C MET A 295 1.76 8.27 -4.47
N PHE A 296 3.08 8.51 -4.35
CA PHE A 296 3.92 7.75 -3.43
C PHE A 296 3.44 7.85 -1.98
N LYS A 297 2.92 9.00 -1.53
CA LYS A 297 2.32 9.16 -0.20
C LYS A 297 1.08 8.28 0.01
N ILE A 298 0.20 8.17 -0.99
CA ILE A 298 -0.95 7.24 -0.93
C ILE A 298 -0.45 5.80 -0.78
N HIS A 299 0.49 5.37 -1.63
CA HIS A 299 1.00 3.99 -1.56
C HIS A 299 1.82 3.72 -0.30
N SER A 300 2.47 4.72 0.27
CA SER A 300 3.17 4.60 1.55
C SER A 300 2.27 4.45 2.77
N LEU A 301 0.95 4.62 2.60
CA LEU A 301 0.01 4.64 3.70
C LEU A 301 0.28 5.82 4.66
N ALA A 302 0.68 6.98 4.12
CA ALA A 302 1.11 8.13 4.93
C ALA A 302 0.02 8.67 5.87
N ASN A 303 -1.24 8.41 5.57
CA ASN A 303 -2.39 8.76 6.40
C ASN A 303 -2.91 7.58 7.25
N TRP A 304 -2.16 6.48 7.35
CA TRP A 304 -2.49 5.33 8.18
C TRP A 304 -1.63 5.32 9.43
N LYS A 305 -2.27 5.35 10.59
CA LYS A 305 -1.61 5.23 11.90
C LYS A 305 -1.64 3.75 12.32
N LEU A 306 -0.47 3.12 12.19
CA LEU A 306 -0.22 1.69 12.40
C LEU A 306 0.88 1.48 13.46
N PRO A 307 0.69 1.87 14.73
CA PRO A 307 1.76 1.91 15.73
C PRO A 307 2.41 0.55 16.02
N ASN A 308 1.64 -0.53 15.87
CA ASN A 308 2.09 -1.90 16.15
C ASN A 308 2.52 -2.67 14.91
N ILE A 309 2.60 -2.04 13.72
CA ILE A 309 3.01 -2.75 12.52
C ILE A 309 4.43 -3.29 12.67
N ARG A 310 4.62 -4.53 12.23
CA ARG A 310 5.92 -5.21 12.19
C ARG A 310 6.20 -5.82 10.83
N LYS A 311 5.17 -6.30 10.13
CA LYS A 311 5.29 -6.91 8.80
C LYS A 311 4.45 -6.16 7.78
N PHE A 312 5.09 -5.83 6.67
CA PHE A 312 4.48 -5.21 5.51
C PHE A 312 4.98 -5.96 4.27
N THR A 313 4.07 -6.42 3.41
CA THR A 313 4.49 -7.24 2.25
C THR A 313 5.21 -6.43 1.17
N GLY A 314 5.33 -5.11 1.30
CA GLY A 314 6.21 -4.32 0.47
C GLY A 314 5.58 -3.76 -0.79
N HIS A 315 6.42 -3.32 -1.72
CA HIS A 315 6.03 -2.62 -2.95
C HIS A 315 6.47 -3.34 -4.20
N ARG A 316 5.69 -3.19 -5.27
CA ARG A 316 6.05 -3.62 -6.62
C ARG A 316 5.75 -2.50 -7.60
N PHE A 317 6.80 -1.97 -8.20
CA PHE A 317 6.67 -0.95 -9.23
C PHE A 317 6.33 -1.59 -10.57
N LYS A 318 5.42 -0.95 -11.31
CA LYS A 318 5.13 -1.26 -12.70
C LYS A 318 5.51 -0.07 -13.56
N PHE A 319 6.39 -0.31 -14.52
CA PHE A 319 6.88 0.70 -15.45
C PHE A 319 6.46 0.42 -16.89
N ASP A 320 5.71 -0.64 -17.20
CA ASP A 320 5.34 -1.00 -18.56
C ASP A 320 3.84 -0.84 -18.81
N GLU A 321 3.44 -0.30 -19.97
CA GLU A 321 2.02 -0.13 -20.30
C GLU A 321 1.37 -1.38 -20.91
N ILE A 322 2.17 -2.35 -21.37
CA ILE A 322 1.73 -3.21 -22.47
C ILE A 322 2.16 -4.68 -22.27
N ALA A 323 1.21 -5.51 -21.82
CA ALA A 323 1.25 -6.98 -21.92
C ALA A 323 1.33 -7.50 -23.38
N THR A 324 1.20 -6.61 -24.37
CA THR A 324 1.19 -6.85 -25.83
C THR A 324 2.41 -6.31 -26.60
N ALA A 325 3.50 -5.88 -25.95
CA ALA A 325 4.71 -5.48 -26.66
C ALA A 325 5.41 -6.72 -27.23
N GLY A 326 5.18 -7.00 -28.52
CA GLY A 326 5.60 -8.24 -29.19
C GLY A 326 7.11 -8.48 -29.34
N SER A 327 7.98 -7.62 -28.80
CA SER A 327 9.42 -7.88 -28.74
C SER A 327 10.09 -7.29 -27.48
N PRO A 328 11.13 -7.93 -26.93
CA PRO A 328 11.90 -7.43 -25.78
C PRO A 328 12.47 -6.02 -25.96
N GLU A 329 12.85 -5.66 -27.18
CA GLU A 329 13.43 -4.35 -27.52
C GLU A 329 12.38 -3.24 -27.34
N ARG A 330 11.13 -3.50 -27.73
CA ARG A 330 10.03 -2.53 -27.53
C ARG A 330 9.72 -2.32 -26.05
N LEU A 331 9.84 -3.36 -25.23
CA LEU A 331 9.71 -3.23 -23.78
C LEU A 331 10.80 -2.33 -23.20
N VAL A 332 12.06 -2.49 -23.63
CA VAL A 332 13.17 -1.66 -23.18
C VAL A 332 12.98 -0.20 -23.60
N VAL A 333 12.54 0.06 -24.85
CA VAL A 333 12.26 1.43 -25.32
C VAL A 333 11.15 2.08 -24.49
N SER A 334 10.02 1.41 -24.32
CA SER A 334 8.90 1.94 -23.51
C SER A 334 9.30 2.21 -22.06
N LEU A 335 10.10 1.32 -21.48
CA LEU A 335 10.62 1.49 -20.12
C LEU A 335 11.53 2.71 -20.01
N ARG A 336 12.42 2.94 -20.98
CA ARG A 336 13.29 4.13 -21.04
C ARG A 336 12.48 5.42 -21.15
N GLU A 337 11.45 5.44 -21.99
CA GLU A 337 10.54 6.58 -22.11
C GLU A 337 9.83 6.88 -20.77
N ASN A 338 9.40 5.85 -20.05
CA ASN A 338 8.72 6.00 -18.77
C ASN A 338 9.66 6.53 -17.68
N LEU A 339 10.91 6.08 -17.66
CA LEU A 339 11.94 6.58 -16.75
C LEU A 339 12.31 8.03 -17.03
N LYS A 340 12.41 8.41 -18.31
CA LYS A 340 12.62 9.80 -18.70
C LYS A 340 11.49 10.70 -18.23
N LEU A 341 10.23 10.26 -18.40
CA LEU A 341 9.08 11.02 -17.91
C LEU A 341 9.08 11.13 -16.38
N LEU A 342 9.44 10.05 -15.68
CA LEU A 342 9.55 10.05 -14.22
C LEU A 342 10.68 10.99 -13.75
N HIS A 343 11.81 11.02 -14.47
CA HIS A 343 12.91 11.96 -14.25
C HIS A 343 12.47 13.41 -14.42
N ASP A 344 11.73 13.71 -15.50
CA ASP A 344 11.20 15.05 -15.77
C ASP A 344 10.23 15.49 -14.67
N CYS A 345 9.42 14.57 -14.13
CA CYS A 345 8.59 14.82 -12.96
C CYS A 345 9.43 15.16 -11.72
N ALA A 346 10.47 14.37 -11.41
CA ALA A 346 11.37 14.66 -10.28
C ALA A 346 12.05 16.02 -10.44
N MET A 347 12.58 16.33 -11.63
CA MET A 347 13.23 17.63 -11.91
C MET A 347 12.29 18.82 -11.73
N SER A 348 10.99 18.64 -12.00
CA SER A 348 10.00 19.70 -11.74
C SER A 348 9.71 19.92 -10.25
N ASP A 349 10.01 18.92 -9.42
CA ASP A 349 9.76 18.94 -7.98
C ASP A 349 10.99 19.36 -7.16
N THR A 350 12.21 19.11 -7.67
CA THR A 350 13.49 19.45 -7.01
C THR A 350 14.09 20.74 -7.57
N GLN A 351 14.53 21.66 -6.70
CA GLN A 351 15.11 22.95 -7.11
C GLN A 351 16.66 22.95 -7.20
N ASP A 352 17.32 21.87 -6.79
CA ASP A 352 18.78 21.75 -6.68
C ASP A 352 19.45 21.13 -7.91
N GLY A 353 18.70 20.91 -8.99
CA GLY A 353 19.22 20.42 -10.27
C GLY A 353 19.54 18.91 -10.28
N VAL A 354 19.20 18.17 -9.22
CA VAL A 354 19.36 16.71 -9.15
C VAL A 354 17.99 16.05 -9.16
N SER A 355 17.77 15.12 -10.08
CA SER A 355 16.50 14.40 -10.18
C SER A 355 16.39 13.31 -9.12
N TYR A 356 15.67 13.60 -8.03
CA TYR A 356 15.39 12.61 -6.99
C TYR A 356 13.99 12.77 -6.38
N PHE A 357 13.49 11.67 -5.81
CA PHE A 357 12.31 11.66 -4.95
C PHE A 357 12.71 11.31 -3.52
N ARG A 358 12.25 12.09 -2.54
CA ARG A 358 12.32 11.71 -1.12
C ARG A 358 10.98 11.10 -0.72
N VAL A 359 10.97 9.79 -0.52
CA VAL A 359 9.73 9.02 -0.32
C VAL A 359 9.85 8.08 0.86
N ASN A 360 8.91 8.16 1.80
CA ASN A 360 8.82 7.20 2.91
C ASN A 360 7.87 6.09 2.51
N LEU A 361 8.28 5.18 1.63
CA LEU A 361 7.38 4.14 1.10
C LEU A 361 6.98 3.09 2.14
N ILE A 362 7.80 2.89 3.17
CA ILE A 362 7.61 1.85 4.16
C ILE A 362 7.00 2.49 5.41
N PRO A 363 5.87 1.99 5.93
CA PRO A 363 5.30 2.47 7.19
C PRO A 363 6.30 2.34 8.35
N GLU A 364 6.32 3.33 9.23
CA GLU A 364 7.17 3.29 10.43
C GLU A 364 6.74 2.15 11.36
N GLY A 365 7.70 1.43 11.94
CA GLY A 365 7.52 0.23 12.76
C GLY A 365 7.81 -1.08 12.01
N VAL A 366 7.77 -1.07 10.67
CA VAL A 366 8.02 -2.27 9.85
C VAL A 366 9.45 -2.76 10.03
N LYS A 367 9.60 -4.04 10.36
CA LYS A 367 10.89 -4.71 10.54
C LYS A 367 11.37 -5.42 9.28
N LYS A 368 10.44 -5.92 8.46
CA LYS A 368 10.74 -6.69 7.26
C LYS A 368 9.82 -6.33 6.11
N THR A 369 10.39 -6.15 4.93
CA THR A 369 9.64 -5.86 3.70
C THR A 369 10.40 -6.28 2.43
N LYS A 370 9.76 -6.08 1.27
CA LYS A 370 10.34 -6.28 -0.06
C LYS A 370 10.05 -5.10 -0.98
N ILE A 371 10.97 -4.78 -1.87
CA ILE A 371 10.75 -3.82 -2.95
C ILE A 371 11.08 -4.50 -4.26
N ILE A 372 10.07 -4.62 -5.12
CA ILE A 372 10.15 -5.31 -6.40
C ILE A 372 10.19 -4.32 -7.54
N ASN A 373 11.08 -4.61 -8.51
CA ASN A 373 11.37 -3.76 -9.66
C ASN A 373 11.98 -2.42 -9.26
N TRP A 374 12.91 -2.43 -8.30
CA TRP A 374 13.71 -1.26 -7.98
C TRP A 374 14.54 -0.84 -9.18
N VAL A 375 14.58 0.45 -9.51
CA VAL A 375 15.33 0.96 -10.66
C VAL A 375 16.74 1.34 -10.20
N PRO A 376 17.78 0.58 -10.56
CA PRO A 376 19.15 1.01 -10.35
C PRO A 376 19.56 2.03 -11.41
N THR A 377 20.71 2.68 -11.19
CA THR A 377 21.41 3.36 -12.28
C THR A 377 22.24 2.32 -13.04
N GLU A 378 22.02 2.22 -14.34
CA GLU A 378 22.80 1.32 -15.20
C GLU A 378 23.74 2.12 -16.10
N ILE A 379 25.03 1.82 -15.99
CA ILE A 379 26.07 2.38 -16.86
C ILE A 379 26.39 1.34 -17.92
N SER A 380 25.98 1.62 -19.16
CA SER A 380 26.24 0.75 -20.31
C SER A 380 27.72 0.69 -20.62
N SER A 381 28.26 -0.52 -20.83
CA SER A 381 29.64 -0.73 -21.26
C SER A 381 29.88 -0.49 -22.76
N ASN A 382 28.83 -0.21 -23.54
CA ASN A 382 28.94 -0.01 -24.99
C ASN A 382 29.42 1.40 -25.34
N VAL A 383 30.74 1.55 -25.41
CA VAL A 383 31.50 2.76 -25.80
C VAL A 383 31.13 3.30 -27.19
N PHE A 384 30.52 2.47 -28.06
CA PHE A 384 30.23 2.83 -29.47
C PHE A 384 28.86 3.43 -29.73
N SER A 385 27.91 3.28 -28.81
CA SER A 385 26.73 4.13 -28.84
C SER A 385 27.11 5.45 -28.18
N LYS A 386 26.73 6.59 -28.78
CA LYS A 386 26.63 7.86 -28.04
C LYS A 386 25.54 7.69 -26.98
N VAL A 387 25.79 6.88 -25.95
CA VAL A 387 24.80 6.49 -24.95
C VAL A 387 24.51 7.75 -24.16
N GLU A 388 23.36 8.36 -24.46
CA GLU A 388 22.67 9.22 -23.52
C GLU A 388 22.70 8.49 -22.17
N GLN A 389 23.48 8.99 -21.20
CA GLN A 389 23.42 8.48 -19.84
C GLN A 389 21.94 8.52 -19.44
N TYR A 390 21.35 7.36 -19.22
CA TYR A 390 19.93 7.27 -18.92
C TYR A 390 19.71 7.93 -17.56
N THR A 391 19.08 9.09 -17.57
CA THR A 391 18.80 9.85 -16.35
C THR A 391 17.64 9.18 -15.63
N THR A 392 17.97 8.18 -14.81
CA THR A 392 17.03 7.57 -13.88
C THR A 392 16.93 8.46 -12.64
N PRO A 393 15.72 8.84 -12.19
CA PRO A 393 15.60 9.62 -10.96
C PRO A 393 16.01 8.76 -9.77
N ILE A 394 16.75 9.33 -8.83
CA ILE A 394 17.14 8.65 -7.60
C ILE A 394 15.90 8.55 -6.70
N MET A 395 15.48 7.34 -6.34
CA MET A 395 14.44 7.15 -5.32
C MET A 395 15.10 7.02 -3.95
N CYS A 396 15.05 8.08 -3.15
CA CYS A 396 15.54 8.08 -1.78
C CYS A 396 14.43 7.57 -0.85
N VAL A 397 14.56 6.32 -0.39
CA VAL A 397 13.65 5.67 0.56
C VAL A 397 14.29 5.61 1.94
N ARG A 398 13.55 6.08 2.95
CA ARG A 398 13.97 6.05 4.35
C ARG A 398 13.00 5.24 5.22
N CYS A 399 13.55 4.45 6.13
CA CYS A 399 12.81 3.82 7.22
C CYS A 399 13.79 3.44 8.34
N GLU A 400 13.59 3.96 9.55
CA GLU A 400 14.52 3.72 10.65
C GLU A 400 14.28 2.35 11.30
N SER A 401 13.04 1.90 11.36
CA SER A 401 12.67 0.64 12.01
C SER A 401 13.03 -0.62 11.21
N LEU A 402 13.35 -0.49 9.92
CA LEU A 402 13.57 -1.62 9.00
C LEU A 402 14.85 -2.38 9.32
N GLU A 403 14.75 -3.72 9.44
CA GLU A 403 15.86 -4.61 9.75
C GLU A 403 16.18 -5.59 8.60
N GLU A 404 15.19 -5.97 7.81
CA GLU A 404 15.36 -6.86 6.65
C GLU A 404 14.67 -6.32 5.38
N LEU A 405 15.42 -6.27 4.27
CA LEU A 405 14.91 -5.85 2.96
C LEU A 405 15.26 -6.89 1.90
N GLU A 406 14.25 -7.35 1.16
CA GLU A 406 14.45 -8.02 -0.13
C GLU A 406 14.27 -7.01 -1.27
N LEU A 407 15.28 -6.83 -2.10
CA LEU A 407 15.30 -5.89 -3.20
C LEU A 407 15.44 -6.64 -4.53
N LYS A 408 14.41 -6.57 -5.38
CA LYS A 408 14.46 -7.09 -6.75
C LYS A 408 14.73 -5.95 -7.72
N LEU A 409 15.89 -5.98 -8.37
CA LEU A 409 16.28 -4.96 -9.34
C LEU A 409 15.53 -5.13 -10.67
N LEU A 410 15.14 -4.02 -11.28
CA LEU A 410 14.64 -3.95 -12.65
C LEU A 410 15.81 -3.68 -13.60
N ARG A 411 16.22 -4.70 -14.34
CA ARG A 411 17.35 -4.60 -15.27
C ARG A 411 16.94 -4.19 -16.69
N PHE A 412 17.73 -3.33 -17.32
CA PHE A 412 17.52 -2.87 -18.70
C PHE A 412 18.48 -3.54 -19.69
N GLU A 413 19.74 -3.69 -19.29
CA GLU A 413 20.79 -4.26 -20.14
C GLU A 413 21.31 -5.59 -19.56
N LYS A 414 21.70 -6.49 -20.46
CA LYS A 414 22.26 -7.80 -20.09
C LYS A 414 23.65 -7.70 -19.44
N SER A 415 24.42 -6.71 -19.87
CA SER A 415 25.80 -6.47 -19.44
C SER A 415 25.93 -4.97 -19.15
N SER A 416 25.77 -4.59 -17.89
CA SER A 416 25.90 -3.20 -17.44
C SER A 416 26.49 -3.17 -16.03
N THR A 417 27.13 -2.05 -15.68
CA THR A 417 27.45 -1.77 -14.28
C THR A 417 26.19 -1.27 -13.60
N ILE A 418 25.79 -1.93 -12.52
CA ILE A 418 24.58 -1.65 -11.75
C ILE A 418 24.98 -0.88 -10.50
N GLU A 419 24.46 0.33 -10.37
CA GLU A 419 24.62 1.15 -9.18
C GLU A 419 23.32 1.17 -8.37
N ILE A 420 23.38 0.62 -7.16
CA ILE A 420 22.29 0.68 -6.18
C ILE A 420 22.47 1.96 -5.37
N GLN A 421 21.40 2.74 -5.28
CA GLN A 421 21.39 4.04 -4.61
C GLN A 421 20.02 4.35 -4.02
N GLY A 422 19.98 5.28 -3.06
CA GLY A 422 18.75 5.81 -2.48
C GLY A 422 18.21 5.01 -1.28
N LEU A 423 19.01 4.10 -0.70
CA LEU A 423 18.57 3.29 0.44
C LEU A 423 19.06 3.89 1.76
N TYR A 424 18.16 4.50 2.55
CA TYR A 424 18.47 5.14 3.84
C TYR A 424 17.84 4.35 4.99
N PHE A 425 18.52 3.27 5.39
CA PHE A 425 18.01 2.32 6.39
C PHE A 425 19.08 2.09 7.48
N PRO A 426 19.18 2.99 8.48
CA PRO A 426 20.26 2.97 9.46
C PRO A 426 20.33 1.67 10.27
N ASN A 427 19.19 1.01 10.52
CA ASN A 427 19.09 -0.22 11.29
C ASN A 427 18.93 -1.49 10.44
N LEU A 428 19.09 -1.39 9.11
CA LEU A 428 19.00 -2.56 8.24
C LEU A 428 20.14 -3.51 8.53
N LYS A 429 19.83 -4.72 8.99
CA LYS A 429 20.80 -5.78 9.29
C LYS A 429 21.03 -6.68 8.08
N LYS A 430 19.99 -6.87 7.26
CA LYS A 430 19.96 -7.85 6.17
C LYS A 430 19.42 -7.25 4.89
N LEU A 431 20.23 -7.26 3.83
CA LEU A 431 19.81 -6.96 2.46
C LEU A 431 19.86 -8.23 1.62
N VAL A 432 18.79 -8.55 0.88
CA VAL A 432 18.76 -9.68 -0.05
C VAL A 432 18.48 -9.15 -1.45
N LEU A 433 19.40 -9.39 -2.38
CA LEU A 433 19.21 -9.08 -3.79
C LEU A 433 18.57 -10.27 -4.49
N SER A 434 17.35 -10.11 -4.99
CA SER A 434 16.63 -11.15 -5.71
C SER A 434 16.66 -10.92 -7.22
N ASN A 435 17.02 -11.96 -7.97
CA ASN A 435 17.04 -11.99 -9.42
C ASN A 435 16.27 -13.22 -9.92
N LYS A 436 15.04 -13.39 -9.45
CA LYS A 436 14.13 -14.37 -10.05
C LYS A 436 13.79 -13.93 -11.47
N PRO A 437 13.86 -14.80 -12.50
CA PRO A 437 13.54 -14.43 -13.87
C PRO A 437 12.19 -13.72 -13.92
N ARG A 438 12.03 -12.82 -14.89
CA ARG A 438 10.69 -12.40 -15.30
C ARG A 438 9.94 -13.70 -15.57
N ILE A 439 8.78 -13.90 -14.96
CA ILE A 439 7.81 -14.88 -15.44
C ILE A 439 7.49 -14.44 -16.87
N THR A 440 8.25 -14.98 -17.82
CA THR A 440 8.07 -14.83 -19.27
C THR A 440 7.04 -15.82 -19.79
N SER A 441 6.37 -16.57 -18.89
CA SER A 441 5.13 -17.23 -19.29
C SER A 441 4.21 -16.13 -19.77
N ARG A 442 3.95 -16.13 -21.09
CA ARG A 442 2.98 -15.26 -21.75
C ARG A 442 1.80 -15.08 -20.80
N PRO A 443 1.40 -13.85 -20.44
CA PRO A 443 0.15 -13.69 -19.71
C PRO A 443 -0.93 -14.41 -20.52
N VAL A 444 -1.59 -15.40 -19.91
CA VAL A 444 -2.82 -15.94 -20.46
C VAL A 444 -3.76 -14.75 -20.51
N ILE A 445 -4.17 -14.39 -21.72
CA ILE A 445 -5.15 -13.35 -21.97
C ILE A 445 -6.44 -13.81 -21.30
N SER A 446 -6.69 -13.39 -20.06
CA SER A 446 -8.06 -13.33 -19.56
C SER A 446 -8.71 -12.18 -20.31
N HIS A 447 -9.62 -12.55 -21.22
CA HIS A 447 -10.27 -11.64 -22.15
C HIS A 447 -10.80 -10.39 -21.47
N ARG A 448 -10.71 -9.28 -22.22
CA ARG A 448 -11.51 -8.07 -22.03
C ARG A 448 -12.99 -8.46 -21.89
N ASN A 449 -13.65 -7.75 -20.99
CA ASN A 449 -15.08 -7.76 -20.68
C ASN A 449 -15.46 -8.71 -19.54
N ASP A 450 -15.41 -8.18 -18.31
CA ASP A 450 -16.38 -8.53 -17.28
C ASP A 450 -17.76 -8.06 -17.77
N SER A 451 -18.35 -8.84 -18.68
CA SER A 451 -19.79 -8.91 -18.90
C SER A 451 -20.19 -10.34 -18.63
N PHE A 452 -20.99 -10.53 -17.58
CA PHE A 452 -21.60 -11.80 -17.22
C PHE A 452 -22.29 -12.44 -18.43
N SER A 453 -21.91 -13.68 -18.76
CA SER A 453 -22.80 -14.70 -19.31
C SER A 453 -22.20 -16.07 -19.00
N LEU A 454 -22.93 -16.88 -18.23
CA LEU A 454 -22.72 -18.33 -18.16
C LEU A 454 -22.95 -18.91 -19.55
N GLU A 455 -21.97 -19.62 -20.12
CA GLU A 455 -22.27 -20.77 -20.97
C GLU A 455 -21.06 -21.70 -21.16
N SER A 456 -21.41 -22.97 -21.30
CA SER A 456 -20.62 -24.17 -21.08
C SER A 456 -19.56 -24.49 -22.13
N GLU A 457 -18.51 -25.19 -21.66
CA GLU A 457 -17.69 -26.20 -22.34
C GLU A 457 -17.85 -26.36 -23.87
N ARG A 458 -16.80 -26.02 -24.62
CA ARG A 458 -16.38 -26.80 -25.81
C ARG A 458 -14.85 -26.77 -25.97
N LYS A 459 -14.22 -27.95 -25.91
CA LYS A 459 -12.84 -28.20 -26.36
C LYS A 459 -12.74 -28.01 -27.89
N PRO A 460 -11.54 -27.74 -28.42
CA PRO A 460 -11.20 -28.24 -29.75
C PRO A 460 -9.95 -29.12 -29.77
N ALA A 461 -10.04 -30.11 -30.66
CA ALA A 461 -9.05 -31.10 -31.01
C ALA A 461 -8.08 -30.61 -32.10
N HIS A 462 -6.91 -31.27 -32.16
CA HIS A 462 -6.00 -31.57 -33.28
C HIS A 462 -5.82 -30.62 -34.51
N GLY A 463 -4.55 -30.46 -34.94
CA GLY A 463 -4.21 -30.44 -36.38
C GLY A 463 -3.03 -29.56 -36.87
N TYR A 464 -1.83 -30.15 -36.98
CA TYR A 464 -0.82 -30.10 -38.08
C TYR A 464 -0.36 -28.81 -38.83
N THR A 465 0.98 -28.69 -38.93
CA THR A 465 1.88 -28.29 -40.08
C THR A 465 1.85 -26.86 -40.64
N ALA A 466 2.90 -26.24 -41.24
CA ALA A 466 4.33 -26.53 -41.49
C ALA A 466 5.01 -25.24 -42.03
N ASN A 467 6.35 -25.18 -41.89
CA ASN A 467 7.40 -24.54 -42.72
C ASN A 467 7.12 -23.29 -43.59
N LEU A 468 8.00 -22.27 -43.46
CA LEU A 468 8.58 -21.58 -44.62
C LEU A 468 9.89 -20.84 -44.25
N GLU A 469 11.03 -21.43 -44.62
CA GLU A 469 12.31 -20.75 -44.86
C GLU A 469 12.30 -20.15 -46.28
N VAL A 470 12.78 -18.91 -46.49
CA VAL A 470 13.50 -18.46 -47.71
C VAL A 470 14.25 -17.14 -47.43
N THR A 471 15.58 -17.23 -47.42
CA THR A 471 16.60 -16.41 -48.11
C THR A 471 16.54 -14.86 -48.14
N ARG A 472 17.59 -14.21 -47.59
CA ARG A 472 18.43 -13.25 -48.38
C ARG A 472 19.80 -12.94 -47.75
N ARG A 473 20.84 -13.09 -48.58
CA ARG A 473 22.27 -12.88 -48.31
C ARG A 473 22.71 -11.42 -48.56
N ARG A 474 23.74 -11.02 -47.80
CA ARG A 474 24.93 -10.17 -48.11
C ARG A 474 24.76 -8.85 -48.88
N MET A 475 25.33 -7.78 -48.31
CA MET A 475 26.46 -7.03 -48.91
C MET A 475 27.35 -6.41 -47.81
N LEU A 476 28.66 -6.61 -47.96
CA LEU A 476 29.78 -5.93 -47.30
C LEU A 476 30.47 -5.09 -48.38
N THR A 477 30.89 -3.85 -48.07
CA THR A 477 32.10 -3.18 -48.62
C THR A 477 32.42 -1.84 -47.94
N THR A 478 33.50 -1.86 -47.14
CA THR A 478 34.73 -1.02 -47.14
C THR A 478 34.79 0.53 -47.16
N SER A 479 35.65 1.02 -46.23
CA SER A 479 36.60 2.18 -46.28
C SER A 479 36.01 3.58 -45.97
N ASN A 480 36.64 4.55 -45.29
CA ASN A 480 38.05 4.94 -45.05
C ASN A 480 38.06 5.96 -43.86
N ARG A 481 38.96 5.89 -42.85
CA ARG A 481 40.28 6.58 -42.67
C ARG A 481 40.27 8.03 -42.11
N TYR A 482 41.07 8.22 -41.03
CA TYR A 482 41.61 9.44 -40.37
C TYR A 482 40.62 10.33 -39.58
N ASN A 483 40.84 10.76 -38.32
CA ASN A 483 42.06 11.33 -37.71
C ASN A 483 42.27 10.97 -36.22
N LYS A 484 43.54 11.03 -35.85
CA LYS A 484 44.16 10.79 -34.54
C LYS A 484 44.24 12.12 -33.76
N ALA A 485 43.78 12.15 -32.52
CA ALA A 485 44.14 13.18 -31.55
C ALA A 485 44.25 12.55 -30.15
N HIS A 486 45.32 12.93 -29.45
CA HIS A 486 45.77 12.42 -28.16
C HIS A 486 44.76 12.64 -27.03
N ASN A 487 44.58 11.65 -26.15
CA ASN A 487 44.53 11.86 -24.70
C ASN A 487 44.79 10.56 -23.93
N THR A 488 45.96 10.55 -23.28
CA THR A 488 46.35 9.94 -22.00
C THR A 488 45.53 8.78 -21.39
N ALA A 489 46.09 7.58 -21.54
CA ALA A 489 46.30 6.52 -20.55
C ALA A 489 45.22 6.23 -19.47
N TYR A 490 44.34 5.28 -19.79
CA TYR A 490 43.96 4.21 -18.86
C TYR A 490 44.38 2.88 -19.49
N SER A 491 45.01 2.01 -18.70
CA SER A 491 45.57 0.74 -19.13
C SER A 491 44.47 -0.23 -19.57
N ASN A 492 44.35 -0.44 -20.88
CA ASN A 492 43.54 -1.50 -21.48
C ASN A 492 44.17 -2.87 -21.20
N VAL A 493 43.49 -3.71 -20.42
CA VAL A 493 43.72 -5.15 -20.44
C VAL A 493 42.91 -5.71 -21.62
N THR A 494 43.58 -6.02 -22.73
CA THR A 494 42.99 -6.74 -23.85
C THR A 494 42.84 -8.22 -23.48
N PHE A 495 41.62 -8.67 -23.23
CA PHE A 495 41.29 -10.09 -23.20
C PHE A 495 41.08 -10.57 -24.64
N ALA A 496 41.79 -11.64 -25.01
CA ALA A 496 41.66 -12.27 -26.32
C ALA A 496 40.25 -12.84 -26.52
N GLU A 497 39.71 -12.60 -27.71
CA GLU A 497 38.36 -12.97 -28.13
C GLU A 497 38.19 -14.50 -28.21
N ASN A 498 37.31 -15.05 -27.38
CA ASN A 498 36.63 -16.32 -27.61
C ASN A 498 35.11 -16.06 -27.44
N PRO A 499 34.34 -15.93 -28.54
CA PRO A 499 32.98 -15.39 -28.51
C PRO A 499 31.87 -16.37 -28.09
N SER A 500 32.18 -17.52 -27.47
CA SER A 500 31.18 -18.56 -27.18
C SER A 500 30.94 -18.88 -25.70
N GLN A 501 31.63 -18.24 -24.74
CA GLN A 501 31.37 -18.42 -23.30
C GLN A 501 31.67 -17.17 -22.45
N ILE A 502 31.31 -15.97 -22.91
CA ILE A 502 31.29 -14.82 -22.01
C ILE A 502 30.04 -14.96 -21.13
N THR A 503 30.21 -15.49 -19.93
CA THR A 503 29.20 -15.34 -18.88
C THR A 503 28.98 -13.86 -18.66
N ASP A 504 27.75 -13.37 -18.79
CA ASP A 504 27.38 -11.97 -18.55
C ASP A 504 27.66 -11.59 -17.09
N MET A 505 28.89 -11.11 -16.84
CA MET A 505 29.33 -10.61 -15.55
C MET A 505 28.81 -9.20 -15.37
N ASN A 506 28.05 -8.96 -14.29
CA ASN A 506 27.44 -7.68 -14.01
C ASN A 506 28.04 -7.08 -12.73
N PRO A 507 28.92 -6.07 -12.86
CA PRO A 507 29.43 -5.36 -11.71
C PRO A 507 28.29 -4.69 -10.94
N ILE A 508 28.23 -4.88 -9.63
CA ILE A 508 27.34 -4.16 -8.72
C ILE A 508 28.18 -3.25 -7.82
N ALA A 509 27.76 -2.00 -7.74
CA ALA A 509 28.28 -1.04 -6.78
C ALA A 509 27.14 -0.40 -5.97
N PHE A 510 27.42 -0.06 -4.72
CA PHE A 510 26.59 0.81 -3.91
C PHE A 510 27.17 2.22 -3.97
N THR A 511 26.34 3.23 -4.25
CA THR A 511 26.84 4.62 -4.27
C THR A 511 26.85 5.22 -2.86
N SER A 512 27.43 6.41 -2.72
CA SER A 512 27.38 7.21 -1.48
C SER A 512 25.98 7.74 -1.15
N TRP A 513 24.99 7.56 -2.03
CA TRP A 513 23.58 7.90 -1.79
C TRP A 513 22.83 6.80 -1.03
N ASN A 514 23.55 5.99 -0.25
CA ASN A 514 23.00 4.98 0.64
C ASN A 514 23.47 5.25 2.07
N GLU A 515 22.64 4.92 3.04
CA GLU A 515 22.95 4.92 4.46
C GLU A 515 22.55 3.56 5.03
N LEU A 516 23.52 2.63 5.07
CA LEU A 516 23.34 1.25 5.48
C LEU A 516 24.40 0.79 6.52
N PRO A 517 24.68 1.59 7.57
CA PRO A 517 25.77 1.33 8.50
C PRO A 517 25.61 0.01 9.26
N SER A 518 24.39 -0.42 9.56
CA SER A 518 24.14 -1.65 10.34
C SER A 518 24.03 -2.92 9.49
N CYS A 519 24.27 -2.86 8.18
CA CYS A 519 24.07 -4.00 7.29
C CYS A 519 25.19 -5.03 7.50
N GLU A 520 24.84 -6.15 8.12
CA GLU A 520 25.75 -7.24 8.47
C GLU A 520 25.76 -8.36 7.42
N PHE A 521 24.69 -8.49 6.64
CA PHE A 521 24.51 -9.56 5.68
C PHE A 521 23.95 -9.09 4.34
N LEU A 522 24.63 -9.51 3.26
CA LEU A 522 24.16 -9.39 1.89
C LEU A 522 23.87 -10.79 1.31
N GLY A 523 22.60 -11.06 1.01
CA GLY A 523 22.15 -12.33 0.46
C GLY A 523 21.75 -12.24 -1.01
N PHE A 524 21.67 -13.41 -1.65
CA PHE A 524 21.35 -13.53 -3.07
C PHE A 524 20.32 -14.63 -3.28
N VAL A 525 19.31 -14.33 -4.08
CA VAL A 525 18.33 -15.31 -4.56
C VAL A 525 18.29 -15.21 -6.08
N SER A 526 19.07 -16.04 -6.77
CA SER A 526 19.07 -16.14 -8.23
C SER A 526 18.56 -17.51 -8.66
N GLU A 527 17.68 -17.54 -9.66
CA GLU A 527 17.32 -18.76 -10.38
C GLU A 527 18.05 -18.83 -11.76
N ASP A 528 18.71 -17.73 -12.16
CA ASP A 528 19.41 -17.60 -13.44
C ASP A 528 20.94 -17.70 -13.26
N SER A 529 21.65 -18.04 -14.34
CA SER A 529 23.12 -18.10 -14.46
C SER A 529 23.80 -16.72 -14.54
N THR A 530 23.20 -15.68 -13.94
CA THR A 530 23.78 -14.33 -13.95
C THR A 530 24.85 -14.24 -12.88
N ASN A 531 26.09 -13.94 -13.28
CA ASN A 531 27.19 -13.75 -12.34
C ASN A 531 27.26 -12.28 -11.92
N TYR A 532 27.23 -12.01 -10.62
CA TYR A 532 27.44 -10.68 -10.09
C TYR A 532 28.88 -10.49 -9.65
N ILE A 533 29.46 -9.31 -9.91
CA ILE A 533 30.79 -8.95 -9.44
C ILE A 533 30.69 -7.80 -8.46
N PHE A 534 31.27 -7.96 -7.27
CA PHE A 534 31.34 -6.92 -6.26
C PHE A 534 32.77 -6.48 -6.03
N ASN A 535 33.01 -5.17 -5.97
CA ASN A 535 34.27 -4.61 -5.51
C ASN A 535 34.28 -4.56 -3.98
N ILE A 536 35.24 -5.23 -3.33
CA ILE A 536 35.34 -5.30 -1.87
C ILE A 536 35.54 -3.92 -1.24
N GLN A 537 36.29 -3.03 -1.89
CA GLN A 537 36.49 -1.67 -1.39
C GLN A 537 35.17 -0.90 -1.34
N ASN A 538 34.34 -1.00 -2.39
CA ASN A 538 33.03 -0.38 -2.42
C ASN A 538 32.10 -0.93 -1.33
N LEU A 539 32.11 -2.25 -1.12
CA LEU A 539 31.34 -2.87 -0.05
C LEU A 539 31.77 -2.35 1.33
N LYS A 540 33.07 -2.26 1.61
CA LYS A 540 33.57 -1.76 2.91
C LYS A 540 33.28 -0.28 3.15
N GLU A 541 33.30 0.52 2.10
CA GLU A 541 33.01 1.96 2.20
C GLU A 541 31.53 2.23 2.50
N VAL A 542 30.61 1.50 1.85
CA VAL A 542 29.17 1.77 1.96
C VAL A 542 28.46 0.86 2.97
N LEU A 543 28.98 -0.34 3.19
CA LEU A 543 28.47 -1.36 4.12
C LEU A 543 29.57 -1.75 5.12
N PRO A 544 29.98 -0.84 6.01
CA PRO A 544 31.18 -1.01 6.84
C PRO A 544 31.12 -2.20 7.81
N ASN A 545 29.91 -2.64 8.20
CA ASN A 545 29.71 -3.77 9.10
C ASN A 545 29.39 -5.09 8.37
N LEU A 546 29.50 -5.12 7.04
CA LEU A 546 29.19 -6.31 6.25
C LEU A 546 30.15 -7.45 6.56
N ASN A 547 29.61 -8.59 6.97
CA ASN A 547 30.40 -9.80 7.12
C ASN A 547 30.57 -10.49 5.76
N LEU A 548 31.69 -10.22 5.09
CA LEU A 548 31.99 -10.76 3.75
C LEU A 548 31.99 -12.29 3.72
N LYS A 549 32.55 -12.94 4.75
CA LYS A 549 32.63 -14.40 4.85
C LYS A 549 31.24 -15.04 4.96
N ASN A 550 30.34 -14.43 5.71
CA ASN A 550 28.98 -14.94 5.86
C ASN A 550 28.09 -14.61 4.66
N SER A 551 28.36 -13.50 3.97
CA SER A 551 27.56 -13.02 2.83
C SER A 551 27.94 -13.71 1.52
N PHE A 552 29.20 -14.11 1.37
CA PHE A 552 29.75 -14.60 0.11
C PHE A 552 30.52 -15.91 0.27
N PRO A 553 29.98 -17.05 -0.22
CA PRO A 553 30.69 -18.33 -0.17
C PRO A 553 32.02 -18.34 -0.96
N THR A 554 32.15 -17.47 -1.95
CA THR A 554 33.35 -17.33 -2.81
C THR A 554 34.38 -16.35 -2.26
N PHE A 555 34.13 -15.73 -1.10
CA PHE A 555 35.10 -14.86 -0.43
C PHE A 555 36.17 -15.71 0.25
N VAL A 556 37.43 -15.45 -0.09
CA VAL A 556 38.59 -16.16 0.47
C VAL A 556 39.22 -15.34 1.59
N ASP A 557 39.69 -14.13 1.27
CA ASP A 557 40.35 -13.24 2.21
C ASP A 557 40.32 -11.76 1.74
N GLU A 558 40.87 -10.88 2.57
CA GLU A 558 40.90 -9.43 2.36
C GLU A 558 41.85 -8.95 1.24
N LYS A 559 42.68 -9.83 0.68
CA LYS A 559 43.53 -9.49 -0.47
C LYS A 559 42.75 -9.61 -1.78
N GLN A 560 41.63 -10.33 -1.77
CA GLN A 560 40.69 -10.38 -2.89
C GLN A 560 40.18 -8.97 -3.17
N LYS A 561 40.20 -8.56 -4.45
CA LYS A 561 39.65 -7.24 -4.86
C LYS A 561 38.19 -7.33 -5.26
N PHE A 562 37.80 -8.47 -5.82
CA PHE A 562 36.47 -8.69 -6.38
C PHE A 562 35.89 -10.03 -5.94
N ILE A 563 34.61 -10.04 -5.60
CA ILE A 563 33.85 -11.25 -5.28
C ILE A 563 32.90 -11.54 -6.43
N VAL A 564 32.87 -12.80 -6.88
CA VAL A 564 31.93 -13.26 -7.91
C VAL A 564 30.86 -14.13 -7.24
N VAL A 565 29.59 -13.83 -7.47
CA VAL A 565 28.43 -14.55 -6.92
C VAL A 565 27.61 -15.18 -8.03
#